data_AF-A0A1F9CEI7-F1
#
_entry.id   AF-A0A1F9CEI7-F1
#
_cell.length_a   1.000
_cell.length_b   1.000
_cell.length_c   1.000
_cell.angle_alpha   90.00
_cell.angle_beta   90.00
_cell.angle_gamma   90.00
#
_symmetry.space_group_name_H-M   'P 1'
#
loop_
_entity.id
_entity.type
_entity.pdbx_description
1 polymer ?
#
loop_
_entity_poly.entity_id
_entity_poly.type
_entity_poly.pdbx_seq_one_letter_code
_entity_poly.pdbx_strand_id
1 'polypeptide(L)'
;MDRSASSLFLNLFYDTKVVANRRARSTLTFGIKMNSAALANHYRQIRRDLNEVRKYILAAVLIFVAGNILAILIPSLGERVISAFLGYFKTFENKNVLELVVAIFLRNAFSAFLAILFGFLFGLLPVFGAVFNGIAVGAILNLNPLNFFKIIPHGLFELPAMFITWGLGIWCAGGLFHSPPISFRIKRSLNIYLSIIVPLLIIAAIVEVLGIKILFGI
;
A
#
# COMPACT_ATOMS: atom_id res chain seq x y z
N MET A 1 25.34 -15.43 -11.33
CA MET A 1 24.05 -14.73 -11.09
C MET A 1 23.13 -15.70 -10.37
N ASP A 2 22.74 -15.32 -9.16
CA ASP A 2 22.27 -16.19 -8.09
C ASP A 2 20.89 -16.82 -8.36
N ARG A 3 20.84 -18.16 -8.33
CA ARG A 3 19.60 -18.97 -8.48
C ARG A 3 18.76 -19.02 -7.19
N SER A 4 19.26 -18.44 -6.09
CA SER A 4 18.55 -18.40 -4.81
C SER A 4 17.35 -17.43 -4.85
N ALA A 5 17.51 -16.24 -5.44
CA ALA A 5 16.47 -15.20 -5.42
C ALA A 5 15.20 -15.58 -6.21
N SER A 6 15.37 -16.23 -7.37
CA SER A 6 14.26 -16.67 -8.23
C SER A 6 13.49 -17.86 -7.66
N SER A 7 14.17 -18.79 -6.99
CA SER A 7 13.53 -19.90 -6.26
C SER A 7 12.82 -19.42 -4.99
N LEU A 8 13.36 -18.38 -4.32
CA LEU A 8 12.71 -17.72 -3.18
C LEU A 8 11.43 -17.00 -3.60
N PHE A 9 11.43 -16.34 -4.76
CA PHE A 9 10.25 -15.70 -5.36
C PHE A 9 9.15 -16.73 -5.62
N LEU A 10 9.45 -17.85 -6.31
CA LEU A 10 8.47 -18.90 -6.62
C LEU A 10 7.90 -19.58 -5.36
N ASN A 11 8.73 -19.84 -4.35
CA ASN A 11 8.30 -20.43 -3.07
C ASN A 11 7.49 -19.46 -2.18
N LEU A 12 7.54 -18.15 -2.47
CA LEU A 12 6.71 -17.15 -1.79
C LEU A 12 5.25 -17.18 -2.26
N PHE A 13 5.00 -17.55 -3.53
CA PHE A 13 3.67 -17.55 -4.16
C PHE A 13 3.00 -18.93 -4.24
N TYR A 14 3.76 -20.03 -4.12
CA TYR A 14 3.27 -21.41 -4.26
C TYR A 14 3.62 -22.29 -3.05
N ASP A 15 3.27 -21.88 -1.83
CA ASP A 15 3.32 -22.79 -0.68
C ASP A 15 2.10 -23.72 -0.70
N THR A 16 2.13 -24.70 -1.59
CA THR A 16 1.16 -25.79 -1.66
C THR A 16 1.45 -26.80 -0.55
N LYS A 17 0.95 -26.53 0.66
CA LYS A 17 0.83 -27.54 1.72
C LYS A 17 -0.51 -27.50 2.44
N VAL A 18 -1.62 -27.36 1.71
CA VAL A 18 -2.92 -27.94 2.10
C VAL A 18 -3.67 -28.27 0.82
N VAL A 19 -3.59 -29.53 0.41
CA VAL A 19 -4.62 -30.40 -0.20
C VAL A 19 -3.84 -31.48 -0.93
N ALA A 20 -3.72 -32.61 -0.25
CA ALA A 20 -3.31 -33.86 -0.85
C ALA A 20 -4.27 -34.23 -1.99
N ASN A 21 -3.73 -34.67 -3.14
CA ASN A 21 -3.87 -36.04 -3.66
C ASN A 21 -3.62 -36.08 -5.18
N ARG A 22 -2.57 -36.82 -5.56
CA ARG A 22 -2.27 -37.52 -6.83
C ARG A 22 -2.37 -36.78 -8.19
N ARG A 23 -1.23 -36.88 -8.88
CA ARG A 23 -1.00 -36.80 -10.34
C ARG A 23 -1.12 -35.41 -10.98
N ALA A 24 0.01 -34.71 -11.03
CA ALA A 24 0.68 -34.40 -12.29
C ALA A 24 2.02 -33.72 -11.99
N ARG A 25 3.12 -34.42 -12.29
CA ARG A 25 4.39 -33.74 -12.62
C ARG A 25 4.16 -33.00 -13.93
N SER A 26 4.32 -31.69 -13.95
CA SER A 26 4.63 -30.95 -15.17
C SER A 26 5.63 -29.85 -14.84
N THR A 27 6.90 -30.15 -15.15
CA THR A 27 7.88 -29.22 -15.72
C THR A 27 7.81 -27.76 -15.28
N LEU A 28 8.71 -27.39 -14.35
CA LEU A 28 9.18 -26.02 -14.20
C LEU A 28 9.79 -25.56 -15.53
N THR A 29 9.05 -24.74 -16.27
CA THR A 29 9.58 -23.91 -17.35
C THR A 29 9.59 -22.47 -16.85
N PHE A 30 10.79 -21.92 -16.65
CA PHE A 30 11.01 -20.51 -16.39
C PHE A 30 10.64 -19.76 -17.68
N GLY A 31 9.38 -19.29 -17.73
CA GLY A 31 8.74 -18.76 -18.94
C GLY A 31 7.28 -19.23 -19.07
N ILE A 32 6.50 -19.19 -17.99
CA ILE A 32 5.09 -19.61 -18.07
C ILE A 32 4.26 -18.42 -18.55
N LYS A 33 3.88 -18.47 -19.82
CA LYS A 33 2.68 -17.80 -20.32
C LYS A 33 1.53 -18.27 -19.42
N MET A 34 1.19 -17.51 -18.37
CA MET A 34 0.09 -17.86 -17.47
C MET A 34 -1.15 -18.06 -18.32
N ASN A 35 -1.73 -19.27 -18.29
CA ASN A 35 -3.00 -19.46 -18.98
C ASN A 35 -4.10 -18.64 -18.26
N SER A 36 -5.15 -18.31 -18.98
CA SER A 36 -6.25 -17.48 -18.46
C SER A 36 -6.89 -18.08 -17.19
N ALA A 37 -6.93 -19.41 -17.09
CA ALA A 37 -7.42 -20.12 -15.91
C ALA A 37 -6.55 -19.93 -14.66
N ALA A 38 -5.23 -19.95 -14.79
CA ALA A 38 -4.28 -19.72 -13.71
C ALA A 38 -4.35 -18.27 -13.23
N LEU A 39 -4.45 -17.31 -14.15
CA LEU A 39 -4.65 -15.90 -13.83
C LEU A 39 -5.97 -15.66 -13.08
N ALA A 40 -7.06 -16.26 -13.56
CA ALA A 40 -8.35 -16.18 -12.88
C ALA A 40 -8.30 -16.78 -11.47
N ASN A 41 -7.60 -17.90 -11.27
CA ASN A 41 -7.39 -18.50 -9.96
C ASN A 41 -6.60 -17.59 -9.02
N HIS A 42 -5.53 -16.95 -9.52
CA HIS A 42 -4.72 -16.00 -8.76
C HIS A 42 -5.56 -14.83 -8.22
N TYR A 43 -6.32 -14.16 -9.09
CA TYR A 43 -7.18 -13.05 -8.67
C TYR A 43 -8.36 -13.48 -7.80
N ARG A 44 -8.88 -14.70 -7.99
CA ARG A 44 -9.85 -15.29 -7.05
C ARG A 44 -9.26 -15.45 -5.65
N GLN A 45 -8.01 -15.89 -5.54
CA GLN A 45 -7.32 -16.00 -4.25
C GLN A 45 -7.11 -14.62 -3.63
N ILE A 46 -6.60 -13.65 -4.37
CA ILE A 46 -6.43 -12.26 -3.90
C ILE A 46 -7.75 -11.70 -3.37
N ARG A 47 -8.86 -11.91 -4.08
CA ARG A 47 -10.18 -11.45 -3.63
C ARG A 47 -10.60 -12.08 -2.30
N ARG A 48 -10.34 -13.37 -2.10
CA ARG A 48 -10.59 -14.05 -0.82
C ARG A 48 -9.73 -13.46 0.30
N ASP A 49 -8.46 -13.23 0.01
CA ASP A 49 -7.50 -12.66 0.97
C ASP A 49 -7.92 -11.24 1.38
N LEU A 50 -8.29 -10.40 0.42
CA LEU A 50 -8.84 -9.06 0.69
C LEU A 50 -10.12 -9.11 1.53
N ASN A 51 -11.02 -10.06 1.25
CA ASN A 51 -12.24 -10.24 2.03
C ASN A 51 -11.96 -10.68 3.47
N GLU A 52 -10.93 -11.48 3.70
CA GLU A 52 -10.51 -11.88 5.05
C GLU A 52 -10.00 -10.68 5.85
N VAL A 53 -9.22 -9.79 5.21
CA VAL A 53 -8.62 -8.63 5.88
C VAL A 53 -9.50 -7.38 5.90
N ARG A 54 -10.71 -7.41 5.31
CA ARG A 54 -11.59 -6.24 5.14
C ARG A 54 -11.87 -5.47 6.43
N LYS A 55 -11.98 -6.15 7.58
CA LYS A 55 -12.23 -5.50 8.88
C LYS A 55 -11.02 -4.68 9.34
N TYR A 56 -9.81 -5.13 9.02
CA TYR A 56 -8.57 -4.42 9.33
C TYR A 56 -8.36 -3.24 8.37
N ILE A 57 -8.77 -3.38 7.10
CA ILE A 57 -8.84 -2.26 6.15
C ILE A 57 -9.81 -1.20 6.67
N LEU A 58 -11.01 -1.60 7.13
CA LEU A 58 -11.96 -0.68 7.74
C LEU A 58 -11.39 0.00 8.99
N ALA A 59 -10.69 -0.74 9.86
CA ALA A 59 -10.00 -0.16 11.01
C ALA A 59 -8.96 0.89 10.57
N ALA A 60 -8.17 0.63 9.53
CA ALA A 60 -7.22 1.59 8.98
C ALA A 60 -7.92 2.87 8.45
N VAL A 61 -9.06 2.72 7.77
CA VAL A 61 -9.88 3.86 7.33
C VAL A 61 -10.37 4.68 8.53
N LEU A 62 -10.88 4.03 9.58
CA LEU A 62 -11.36 4.72 10.78
C LEU A 62 -10.23 5.46 11.50
N ILE A 63 -9.03 4.85 11.60
CA ILE A 63 -7.83 5.48 12.17
C ILE A 63 -7.41 6.70 11.33
N PHE A 64 -7.44 6.59 10.01
CA PHE A 64 -7.17 7.71 9.11
C PHE A 64 -8.19 8.84 9.31
N VAL A 65 -9.49 8.53 9.38
CA VAL A 65 -10.55 9.52 9.65
C VAL A 65 -10.35 10.18 11.01
N ALA A 66 -9.98 9.42 12.04
CA ALA A 66 -9.63 9.98 13.35
C ALA A 66 -8.45 10.96 13.24
N GLY A 67 -7.41 10.64 12.46
CA GLY A 67 -6.32 11.56 12.15
C GLY A 67 -6.77 12.86 11.47
N ASN A 68 -7.71 12.77 10.52
CA ASN A 68 -8.29 13.96 9.88
C ASN A 68 -9.01 14.84 10.91
N ILE A 69 -9.85 14.24 11.76
CA ILE A 69 -10.58 14.95 12.82
C ILE A 69 -9.60 15.60 13.79
N LEU A 70 -8.53 14.90 14.18
CA LEU A 70 -7.49 15.46 15.06
C LEU A 70 -6.82 16.70 14.46
N ALA A 71 -6.57 16.73 13.15
CA ALA A 71 -6.02 17.92 12.50
C ALA A 71 -6.97 19.12 12.52
N ILE A 72 -8.29 18.87 12.45
CA ILE A 72 -9.35 19.90 12.56
C ILE A 72 -9.46 20.41 13.99
N LEU A 73 -9.47 19.51 14.98
CA LEU A 73 -9.59 19.89 16.38
C LEU A 73 -8.31 20.53 16.95
N ILE A 74 -7.14 20.15 16.41
CA ILE A 74 -5.82 20.60 16.86
C ILE A 74 -5.02 21.10 15.65
N PRO A 75 -5.28 22.33 15.16
CA PRO A 75 -4.63 22.86 13.95
C PRO A 75 -3.10 22.85 14.00
N SER A 76 -2.50 23.07 15.18
CA SER A 76 -1.05 23.03 15.39
C SER A 76 -0.41 21.68 15.07
N LEU A 77 -1.16 20.57 15.20
CA LEU A 77 -0.70 19.25 14.78
C LEU A 77 -0.65 19.16 13.25
N GLY A 78 -1.67 19.69 12.58
CA GLY A 78 -1.73 19.81 11.13
C GLY A 78 -0.59 20.64 10.55
N GLU A 79 -0.31 21.80 11.15
CA GLU A 79 0.80 22.68 10.75
C GLU A 79 2.16 21.99 10.86
N ARG A 80 2.41 21.24 11.94
CA ARG A 80 3.65 20.46 12.11
C ARG A 80 3.82 19.39 11.05
N VAL A 81 2.73 18.69 10.72
CA VAL A 81 2.74 17.68 9.65
C VAL A 81 2.95 18.35 8.30
N ILE A 82 2.18 19.38 7.95
CA ILE A 82 2.31 20.11 6.68
C ILE A 82 3.72 20.69 6.52
N SER A 83 4.29 21.31 7.54
CA SER A 83 5.65 21.87 7.47
C SER A 83 6.71 20.79 7.22
N ALA A 84 6.58 19.61 7.82
CA ALA A 84 7.44 18.46 7.50
C ALA A 84 7.25 18.00 6.04
N PHE A 85 6.01 17.99 5.54
CA PHE A 85 5.71 17.69 4.13
C PHE A 85 6.26 18.75 3.18
N LEU A 86 6.14 20.04 3.48
CA LEU A 86 6.65 21.14 2.65
C LEU A 86 8.18 21.13 2.59
N GLY A 87 8.86 20.91 3.71
CA GLY A 87 10.32 20.71 3.73
C GLY A 87 10.76 19.55 2.83
N TYR A 88 9.93 18.50 2.74
CA TYR A 88 10.14 17.38 1.84
C TYR A 88 9.84 17.73 0.37
N PHE A 89 8.72 18.40 0.06
CA PHE A 89 8.36 18.81 -1.31
C PHE A 89 9.40 19.72 -1.97
N LYS A 90 10.09 20.55 -1.18
CA LYS A 90 11.22 21.35 -1.68
C LYS A 90 12.34 20.53 -2.32
N THR A 91 12.51 19.26 -1.93
CA THR A 91 13.48 18.35 -2.55
C THR A 91 13.09 17.90 -3.97
N PHE A 92 11.88 18.26 -4.42
CA PHE A 92 11.32 17.93 -5.73
C PHE A 92 11.20 19.13 -6.68
N GLU A 93 11.48 20.36 -6.23
CA GLU A 93 11.27 21.60 -7.00
C GLU A 93 12.06 21.66 -8.33
N ASN A 94 13.07 20.81 -8.52
CA ASN A 94 13.89 20.78 -9.74
C ASN A 94 13.83 19.43 -10.50
N LYS A 95 12.90 18.55 -10.13
CA LYS A 95 12.77 17.24 -10.79
C LYS A 95 11.90 17.35 -12.03
N ASN A 96 12.28 16.66 -13.09
CA ASN A 96 11.39 16.52 -14.25
C ASN A 96 10.18 15.63 -13.91
N VAL A 97 9.17 15.64 -14.78
CA VAL A 97 7.92 14.88 -14.62
C VAL A 97 8.18 13.40 -14.32
N LEU A 98 9.09 12.75 -15.04
CA LEU A 98 9.38 11.33 -14.87
C LEU A 98 10.05 11.06 -13.52
N GLU A 99 11.00 11.90 -13.13
CA GLU A 99 11.67 11.82 -11.82
C GLU A 99 10.68 11.99 -10.67
N LEU A 100 9.70 12.89 -10.81
CA LEU A 100 8.67 13.10 -9.80
C LEU A 100 7.75 11.87 -9.68
N VAL A 101 7.30 11.31 -10.81
CA VAL A 101 6.47 10.08 -10.82
C VAL A 101 7.20 8.94 -10.12
N VAL A 102 8.45 8.69 -10.52
CA VAL A 102 9.26 7.61 -9.96
C VAL A 102 9.48 7.80 -8.47
N ALA A 103 9.78 9.02 -8.03
CA ALA A 103 10.08 9.27 -6.64
C ALA A 103 8.84 9.18 -5.73
N ILE A 104 7.68 9.66 -6.19
CA ILE A 104 6.39 9.50 -5.49
C ILE A 104 6.03 8.01 -5.40
N PHE A 105 6.11 7.29 -6.52
CA PHE A 105 5.85 5.85 -6.56
C PHE A 105 6.76 5.09 -5.58
N LEU A 106 8.08 5.29 -5.66
CA LEU A 106 9.04 4.57 -4.82
C LEU A 106 8.83 4.86 -3.33
N ARG A 107 8.52 6.11 -2.97
CA ARG A 107 8.23 6.49 -1.58
C ARG A 107 7.03 5.73 -1.04
N ASN A 108 5.91 5.75 -1.78
CA ASN A 108 4.69 5.10 -1.33
C ASN A 108 4.82 3.57 -1.36
N ALA A 109 5.47 3.03 -2.39
CA ALA A 109 5.75 1.60 -2.48
C ALA A 109 6.63 1.13 -1.31
N PHE A 110 7.71 1.86 -1.02
CA PHE A 110 8.60 1.54 0.09
C PHE A 110 7.90 1.70 1.45
N SER A 111 7.17 2.79 1.66
CA SER A 111 6.34 2.99 2.87
C SER A 111 5.35 1.85 3.06
N ALA A 112 4.68 1.43 1.99
CA ALA A 112 3.73 0.32 2.04
C ALA A 112 4.40 -1.02 2.33
N PHE A 113 5.53 -1.29 1.68
CA PHE A 113 6.33 -2.48 1.95
C PHE A 113 6.76 -2.54 3.42
N LEU A 114 7.28 -1.43 3.98
CA LEU A 114 7.69 -1.36 5.39
C LEU A 114 6.50 -1.53 6.34
N ALA A 115 5.35 -0.92 6.04
CA ALA A 115 4.15 -1.04 6.87
C ALA A 115 3.62 -2.48 6.93
N ILE A 116 3.74 -3.24 5.83
CA ILE A 116 3.41 -4.68 5.80
C ILE A 116 4.47 -5.49 6.53
N LEU A 117 5.75 -5.27 6.20
CA LEU A 117 6.85 -6.06 6.71
C LEU A 117 6.98 -5.90 8.22
N PHE A 118 6.93 -4.67 8.73
CA PHE A 118 6.99 -4.38 10.16
C PHE A 118 5.62 -4.30 10.82
N GLY A 119 4.54 -4.68 10.12
CA GLY A 119 3.21 -4.80 10.71
C GLY A 119 3.20 -5.78 11.89
N PHE A 120 4.12 -6.74 11.92
CA PHE A 120 4.28 -7.61 13.08
C PHE A 120 4.76 -6.93 14.36
N LEU A 121 5.34 -5.72 14.28
CA LEU A 121 5.72 -4.94 15.46
C LEU A 121 4.45 -4.30 16.07
N PHE A 122 3.51 -5.14 16.50
CA PHE A 122 2.23 -4.77 17.10
C PHE A 122 1.34 -3.85 16.23
N GLY A 123 1.57 -3.81 14.92
CA GLY A 123 0.81 -2.95 14.01
C GLY A 123 1.10 -1.46 14.19
N LEU A 124 2.17 -1.08 14.89
CA LEU A 124 2.45 0.34 15.17
C LEU A 124 2.73 1.14 13.89
N LEU A 125 3.59 0.66 13.00
CA LEU A 125 3.88 1.35 11.74
C LEU A 125 2.63 1.59 10.87
N PRO A 126 1.76 0.59 10.59
CA PRO A 126 0.57 0.85 9.81
C PRO A 126 -0.43 1.79 10.52
N VAL A 127 -0.54 1.74 11.85
CA VAL A 127 -1.37 2.68 12.62
C VAL A 127 -0.82 4.11 12.50
N PHE A 128 0.48 4.31 12.73
CA PHE A 128 1.11 5.62 12.55
C PHE A 128 0.97 6.12 11.12
N GLY A 129 1.17 5.25 10.13
CA GLY A 129 0.95 5.57 8.72
C GLY A 129 -0.46 6.10 8.48
N ALA A 130 -1.49 5.40 8.95
CA ALA A 130 -2.87 5.84 8.82
C ALA A 130 -3.14 7.17 9.53
N VAL A 131 -2.65 7.36 10.76
CA VAL A 131 -2.83 8.60 11.53
C VAL A 131 -2.14 9.79 10.85
N PHE A 132 -0.85 9.69 10.51
CA PHE A 132 -0.10 10.80 9.92
C PHE A 132 -0.64 11.20 8.55
N ASN A 133 -1.02 10.24 7.71
CA ASN A 133 -1.66 10.56 6.43
C ASN A 133 -3.05 11.17 6.64
N GLY A 134 -3.80 10.72 7.66
CA GLY A 134 -5.07 11.33 8.03
C GLY A 134 -4.92 12.78 8.49
N ILE A 135 -3.94 13.06 9.36
CA ILE A 135 -3.63 14.41 9.82
C ILE A 135 -3.22 15.30 8.64
N ALA A 136 -2.37 14.79 7.74
CA ALA A 136 -1.91 15.55 6.57
C ALA A 136 -3.10 15.98 5.69
N VAL A 137 -4.00 15.05 5.36
CA VAL A 137 -5.21 15.36 4.57
C VAL A 137 -6.11 16.34 5.32
N GLY A 138 -6.42 16.09 6.59
CA GLY A 138 -7.26 16.98 7.40
C GLY A 138 -6.69 18.40 7.51
N ALA A 139 -5.38 18.53 7.64
CA ALA A 139 -4.70 19.82 7.70
C ALA A 139 -4.81 20.60 6.38
N ILE A 140 -4.67 19.93 5.23
CA ILE A 140 -4.83 20.58 3.91
C ILE A 140 -6.29 21.07 3.74
N LEU A 141 -7.27 20.30 4.23
CA LEU A 141 -8.68 20.69 4.19
C LEU A 141 -8.98 21.92 5.05
N ASN A 142 -8.33 22.05 6.21
CA ASN A 142 -8.48 23.23 7.06
C ASN A 142 -7.94 24.51 6.42
N LEU A 143 -6.87 24.43 5.64
CA LEU A 143 -6.28 25.62 4.99
C LEU A 143 -7.24 26.26 3.98
N ASN A 144 -7.90 25.44 3.15
CA ASN A 144 -8.97 25.89 2.28
C ASN A 144 -9.81 24.68 1.85
N PRO A 145 -11.12 24.62 2.18
CA PRO A 145 -11.99 23.53 1.77
C PRO A 145 -12.04 23.33 0.24
N LEU A 146 -11.80 24.38 -0.56
CA LEU A 146 -11.72 24.28 -2.02
C LEU A 146 -10.47 23.52 -2.51
N ASN A 147 -9.43 23.40 -1.67
CA ASN A 147 -8.29 22.52 -1.96
C ASN A 147 -8.67 21.04 -1.95
N PHE A 148 -9.85 20.66 -1.42
CA PHE A 148 -10.36 19.30 -1.55
C PHE A 148 -10.38 18.84 -3.01
N PHE A 149 -10.79 19.71 -3.95
CA PHE A 149 -10.79 19.40 -5.39
C PHE A 149 -9.40 19.23 -5.97
N LYS A 150 -8.38 19.81 -5.33
CA LYS A 150 -6.97 19.62 -5.70
C LYS A 150 -6.40 18.33 -5.11
N ILE A 151 -6.93 17.85 -3.97
CA ILE A 151 -6.51 16.60 -3.30
C ILE A 151 -7.21 15.36 -3.90
N ILE A 152 -8.44 15.50 -4.42
CA ILE A 152 -9.21 14.39 -4.99
C ILE A 152 -8.45 13.58 -6.06
N PRO A 153 -7.73 14.19 -7.03
CA PRO A 153 -6.93 13.45 -8.00
C PRO A 153 -5.82 12.62 -7.33
N HIS A 154 -5.22 13.15 -6.26
CA HIS A 154 -4.12 12.53 -5.52
C HIS A 154 -4.57 11.31 -4.71
N GLY A 155 -5.72 11.42 -4.02
CA GLY A 155 -6.18 10.41 -3.08
C GLY A 155 -6.91 9.21 -3.70
N LEU A 156 -7.36 9.29 -4.96
CA LEU A 156 -8.29 8.28 -5.50
C LEU A 156 -7.68 6.89 -5.63
N PHE A 157 -6.42 6.79 -6.04
CA PHE A 157 -5.71 5.51 -6.18
C PHE A 157 -4.74 5.24 -5.02
N GLU A 158 -4.10 6.28 -4.48
CA GLU A 158 -3.17 6.14 -3.37
C GLU A 158 -3.86 5.68 -2.09
N LEU A 159 -4.95 6.36 -1.67
CA LEU A 159 -5.58 6.04 -0.39
C LEU A 159 -6.15 4.62 -0.36
N PRO A 160 -6.82 4.09 -1.41
CA PRO A 160 -7.20 2.68 -1.43
C PRO A 160 -6.00 1.73 -1.28
N ALA A 161 -4.89 2.01 -1.97
CA ALA A 161 -3.67 1.20 -1.86
C ALA A 161 -3.10 1.25 -0.43
N MET A 162 -3.09 2.42 0.19
CA MET A 162 -2.60 2.62 1.55
C MET A 162 -3.52 2.04 2.62
N PHE A 163 -4.85 2.11 2.46
CA PHE A 163 -5.79 1.45 3.36
C PHE A 163 -5.66 -0.07 3.33
N ILE A 164 -5.48 -0.66 2.14
CA ILE A 164 -5.19 -2.09 2.02
C ILE A 164 -3.88 -2.42 2.73
N THR A 165 -2.83 -1.63 2.47
CA THR A 165 -1.51 -1.78 3.09
C THR A 165 -1.58 -1.75 4.62
N TRP A 166 -2.18 -0.71 5.20
CA TRP A 166 -2.27 -0.58 6.66
C TRP A 166 -3.15 -1.67 7.26
N GLY A 167 -4.26 -2.02 6.62
CA GLY A 167 -5.09 -3.15 7.02
C GLY A 167 -4.32 -4.48 7.04
N LEU A 168 -3.51 -4.75 6.01
CA LEU A 168 -2.63 -5.91 5.96
C LEU A 168 -1.58 -5.90 7.08
N GLY A 169 -0.96 -4.74 7.34
CA GLY A 169 0.00 -4.59 8.43
C GLY A 169 -0.61 -4.85 9.81
N ILE A 170 -1.81 -4.30 10.09
CA ILE A 170 -2.55 -4.56 11.33
C ILE A 170 -2.97 -6.05 11.41
N TRP A 171 -3.41 -6.65 10.31
CA TRP A 171 -3.73 -8.07 10.25
C TRP A 171 -2.50 -8.96 10.52
N CYS A 172 -1.32 -8.58 10.01
CA CYS A 172 -0.05 -9.27 10.30
C CYS A 172 0.28 -9.24 11.80
N ALA A 173 0.02 -8.13 12.50
CA ALA A 173 0.22 -8.01 13.96
C ALA A 173 -0.54 -9.09 14.76
N GLY A 174 -1.76 -9.42 14.34
CA GLY A 174 -2.56 -10.48 14.96
C GLY A 174 -1.92 -11.88 14.88
N GLY A 175 -1.01 -12.10 13.92
CA GLY A 175 -0.26 -13.34 13.75
C GLY A 175 0.77 -13.62 14.84
N LEU A 176 1.09 -12.65 15.70
CA LEU A 176 1.90 -12.85 16.91
C LEU A 176 1.16 -13.67 17.98
N PHE A 177 -0.17 -13.57 18.00
CA PHE A 177 -0.99 -14.11 19.08
C PHE A 177 -1.95 -15.21 18.61
N HIS A 178 -2.26 -15.25 17.32
CA HIS A 178 -3.28 -16.15 16.77
C HIS A 178 -2.86 -16.73 15.42
N SER A 179 -3.27 -17.97 15.16
CA SER A 179 -3.16 -18.57 13.84
C SER A 179 -3.95 -17.78 12.77
N PRO A 180 -3.51 -17.76 11.51
CA PRO A 180 -2.30 -18.38 10.98
C PRO A 180 -1.02 -17.62 11.37
N PRO A 181 0.16 -18.29 11.34
CA PRO A 181 1.42 -17.70 11.76
C PRO A 181 1.80 -16.49 10.90
N ILE A 182 2.64 -15.64 11.47
CA ILE A 182 3.13 -14.40 10.87
C ILE A 182 3.71 -14.57 9.46
N SER A 183 4.47 -15.64 9.22
CA SER A 183 5.09 -15.92 7.92
C SER A 183 4.06 -16.15 6.83
N PHE A 184 2.96 -16.84 7.15
CA PHE A 184 1.84 -17.06 6.24
C PHE A 184 1.12 -15.74 5.93
N ARG A 185 0.90 -14.90 6.95
CA ARG A 185 0.29 -13.58 6.78
C ARG A 185 1.15 -12.68 5.90
N ILE A 186 2.46 -12.61 6.16
CA ILE A 186 3.41 -11.83 5.36
C ILE A 186 3.42 -12.30 3.91
N LYS A 187 3.47 -13.62 3.64
CA LYS A 187 3.42 -14.14 2.26
C LYS A 187 2.17 -13.68 1.52
N ARG A 188 0.98 -13.78 2.14
CA ARG A 188 -0.29 -13.33 1.54
C ARG A 188 -0.31 -11.81 1.34
N SER A 189 0.16 -11.05 2.32
CA SER A 189 0.27 -9.60 2.22
C SER A 189 1.22 -9.16 1.11
N LEU A 190 2.35 -9.84 0.93
CA LEU A 190 3.27 -9.57 -0.18
C LEU A 190 2.66 -9.91 -1.55
N ASN A 191 1.82 -10.95 -1.61
CA ASN A 191 1.07 -11.27 -2.83
C ASN A 191 0.07 -10.18 -3.22
N ILE A 192 -0.69 -9.66 -2.26
CA ILE A 192 -1.57 -8.51 -2.48
C ILE A 192 -0.75 -7.26 -2.81
N TYR A 193 0.39 -7.07 -2.13
CA TYR A 193 1.27 -5.93 -2.37
C TYR A 193 1.71 -5.86 -3.83
N LEU A 194 2.23 -6.94 -4.39
CA LEU A 194 2.67 -6.96 -5.79
C LEU A 194 1.50 -6.94 -6.78
N SER A 195 0.39 -7.62 -6.47
CA SER A 195 -0.69 -7.82 -7.44
C SER A 195 -1.71 -6.68 -7.47
N ILE A 196 -1.84 -5.91 -6.39
CA ILE A 196 -2.86 -4.87 -6.23
C ILE A 196 -2.23 -3.53 -5.82
N ILE A 197 -1.46 -3.49 -4.72
CA ILE A 197 -0.95 -2.24 -4.15
C ILE A 197 0.04 -1.57 -5.13
N VAL A 198 1.04 -2.29 -5.63
CA VAL A 198 2.04 -1.74 -6.56
C VAL A 198 1.40 -1.18 -7.83
N PRO A 199 0.52 -1.91 -8.56
CA PRO A 199 -0.20 -1.35 -9.70
C PRO A 199 -1.01 -0.10 -9.37
N LEU A 200 -1.73 -0.08 -8.24
CA LEU A 200 -2.49 1.09 -7.80
C LEU A 200 -1.57 2.29 -7.53
N LEU A 201 -0.42 2.08 -6.88
CA LEU A 201 0.54 3.14 -6.58
C LEU A 201 1.23 3.69 -7.83
N ILE A 202 1.47 2.86 -8.85
CA ILE A 202 1.97 3.33 -10.15
C ILE A 202 0.95 4.27 -10.79
N ILE A 203 -0.32 3.85 -10.84
CA ILE A 203 -1.41 4.66 -11.38
C ILE A 203 -1.55 5.96 -10.58
N ALA A 204 -1.50 5.88 -9.25
CA ALA A 204 -1.58 7.02 -8.36
C ALA A 204 -0.48 8.05 -8.65
N ALA A 205 0.79 7.63 -8.72
CA ALA A 205 1.91 8.52 -8.96
C ALA A 205 1.82 9.23 -10.32
N ILE A 206 1.37 8.53 -11.37
CA ILE A 206 1.15 9.13 -12.69
C ILE A 206 0.04 10.18 -12.62
N VAL A 207 -1.12 9.83 -12.05
CA VAL A 207 -2.27 10.75 -11.94
C VAL A 207 -1.92 11.97 -11.10
N GLU A 208 -1.18 11.78 -10.01
CA GLU A 208 -0.74 12.84 -9.12
C GLU A 208 0.16 13.85 -9.83
N VAL A 209 1.19 13.39 -10.53
CA VAL A 209 2.11 14.31 -11.23
C VAL A 209 1.42 15.02 -12.37
N LEU A 210 0.56 14.32 -13.13
CA LEU A 210 -0.26 14.97 -14.16
C LEU A 210 -1.21 16.02 -13.56
N GLY A 211 -1.81 15.73 -12.41
CA GLY A 211 -2.65 16.66 -11.67
C GLY A 211 -1.89 17.92 -11.23
N ILE A 212 -0.69 17.76 -10.64
CA ILE A 212 0.19 18.88 -10.28
C ILE A 212 0.51 19.73 -11.51
N LYS A 213 0.87 19.07 -12.62
CA LYS A 213 1.21 19.75 -13.88
C LYS A 213 0.07 20.64 -14.37
N ILE A 214 -1.16 20.10 -14.39
CA ILE A 214 -2.36 20.80 -14.86
C ILE A 214 -2.77 21.93 -13.90
N LEU A 215 -2.67 21.70 -12.59
CA LEU A 215 -3.12 22.65 -11.57
C LEU A 215 -2.15 23.82 -11.32
N PHE A 216 -0.84 23.57 -11.44
CA PHE A 216 0.20 24.54 -11.10
C PHE A 216 0.95 25.08 -12.32
N GLY A 217 0.66 24.58 -13.53
CA GLY A 217 1.18 25.14 -14.78
C GLY A 217 2.70 25.01 -14.98
N ILE A 218 3.31 24.06 -14.29
CA ILE A 218 4.73 23.67 -14.40
C ILE A 218 4.94 22.53 -15.43
#